data_AF-A0A563D7V9-F1
#
_entry.id   AF-A0A563D7V9-F1
#
_cell.length_a   1.000
_cell.length_b   1.000
_cell.length_c   1.000
_cell.angle_alpha   90.00
_cell.angle_beta   90.00
_cell.angle_gamma   90.00
#
_symmetry.space_group_name_H-M   'P 1'
#
loop_
_entity.id
_entity.type
_entity.pdbx_description
1 polymer ?
#
loop_
_entity_poly.entity_id
_entity_poly.type
_entity_poly.pdbx_seq_one_letter_code
_entity_poly.pdbx_strand_id
1 'polypeptide(L)'
;MAWLVKIIADWLLIPLVLLALYELFFKVESKRRYEIYSRVLMAGLTSYVVAKILGLIYQPEQLRPFELLGVNPGAAYLNNPGFPSDHALFAMFLVLAVWYALRRRSITIIMLTMALLVGVGRILALVHTPLDVVGGMAVACLGALWYVDWPNVKLASSKKRKNVVK
;
A
#
# COMPACT_ATOMS: atom_id res chain seq x y z
N MET A 1 -8.51 -16.89 21.88
CA MET A 1 -8.91 -16.31 20.57
C MET A 1 -8.39 -14.90 20.35
N ALA A 2 -8.53 -13.96 21.31
CA ALA A 2 -8.03 -12.59 21.16
C ALA A 2 -6.52 -12.47 20.84
N TRP A 3 -5.69 -13.34 21.43
CA TRP A 3 -4.24 -13.33 21.18
C TRP A 3 -3.86 -13.72 19.74
N LEU A 4 -4.55 -14.71 19.15
CA LEU A 4 -4.35 -15.13 17.76
C LEU A 4 -4.71 -14.00 16.79
N VAL A 5 -5.83 -13.35 17.04
CA VAL A 5 -6.30 -12.22 16.22
C VAL A 5 -5.30 -11.07 16.26
N LYS A 6 -4.76 -10.74 17.44
CA LYS A 6 -3.71 -9.72 17.58
C LYS A 6 -2.42 -10.09 16.84
N ILE A 7 -2.00 -11.35 16.88
CA ILE A 7 -0.84 -11.82 16.12
C ILE A 7 -1.06 -11.65 14.61
N ILE A 8 -2.23 -12.05 14.11
CA ILE A 8 -2.53 -11.95 12.68
C ILE A 8 -2.68 -10.48 12.24
N ALA A 9 -3.31 -9.63 13.07
CA ALA A 9 -3.58 -8.23 12.75
C ALA A 9 -2.35 -7.32 12.82
N ASP A 10 -1.50 -7.49 13.85
CA ASP A 10 -0.37 -6.60 14.13
C ASP A 10 0.98 -7.27 13.80
N TRP A 11 1.19 -8.51 14.28
CA TRP A 11 2.50 -9.15 14.22
C TRP A 11 2.84 -9.70 12.85
N LEU A 12 1.85 -10.15 12.07
CA LEU A 12 2.07 -10.66 10.71
C LEU A 12 2.56 -9.56 9.75
N LEU A 13 2.33 -8.28 10.06
CA LEU A 13 2.86 -7.17 9.29
C LEU A 13 4.40 -7.08 9.42
N ILE A 14 4.97 -7.43 10.58
CA ILE A 14 6.42 -7.37 10.82
C ILE A 14 7.21 -8.26 9.83
N PRO A 15 6.95 -9.58 9.71
CA PRO A 15 7.67 -10.41 8.75
C PRO A 15 7.36 -10.00 7.30
N LEU A 16 6.18 -9.47 7.00
CA LEU A 16 5.87 -8.91 5.67
C LEU A 16 6.80 -7.73 5.34
N VAL A 17 6.98 -6.81 6.28
CA VAL A 17 7.89 -5.66 6.13
C VAL A 17 9.34 -6.13 5.99
N LEU A 18 9.79 -7.04 6.85
CA LEU A 18 11.16 -7.57 6.79
C LEU A 18 11.44 -8.26 5.45
N LEU A 19 10.50 -9.06 4.95
CA LEU A 19 10.60 -9.69 3.64
C LEU A 19 10.66 -8.65 2.52
N ALA A 20 9.79 -7.64 2.57
CA ALA A 20 9.77 -6.56 1.58
C ALA A 20 11.11 -5.80 1.53
N LEU A 21 11.64 -5.43 2.70
CA LEU A 21 12.93 -4.76 2.81
C LEU A 21 14.07 -5.64 2.31
N TYR A 22 14.07 -6.92 2.68
CA TYR A 22 15.09 -7.87 2.20
C TYR A 22 15.11 -7.94 0.66
N GLU A 23 13.95 -8.11 0.04
CA GLU A 23 13.84 -8.20 -1.42
C GLU A 23 14.22 -6.87 -2.09
N LEU A 24 13.76 -5.73 -1.58
CA LEU A 24 14.07 -4.42 -2.16
C LEU A 24 15.55 -4.05 -2.04
N PHE A 25 16.20 -4.29 -0.89
CA PHE A 25 17.59 -3.88 -0.68
C PHE A 25 18.61 -4.84 -1.32
N PHE A 26 18.37 -6.15 -1.25
CA PHE A 26 19.39 -7.15 -1.64
C PHE A 26 19.18 -7.74 -3.03
N LYS A 27 17.97 -7.70 -3.60
CA LYS A 27 17.68 -8.35 -4.89
C LYS A 27 17.46 -7.38 -6.05
N VAL A 28 17.31 -6.08 -5.78
CA VAL A 28 17.18 -5.06 -6.83
C VAL A 28 18.54 -4.75 -7.49
N GLU A 29 18.55 -4.84 -8.82
CA GLU A 29 19.71 -4.54 -9.66
C GLU A 29 20.21 -3.11 -9.47
N SER A 30 21.52 -2.94 -9.23
CA SER A 30 22.14 -1.65 -8.91
C SER A 30 21.79 -0.54 -9.92
N LYS A 31 21.75 -0.85 -11.21
CA LYS A 31 21.49 0.12 -12.30
C LYS A 31 20.09 0.72 -12.26
N ARG A 32 19.11 0.01 -11.67
CA ARG A 32 17.69 0.42 -11.63
C ARG A 32 17.25 0.91 -10.26
N ARG A 33 18.12 0.88 -9.24
CA ARG A 33 17.78 1.22 -7.85
C ARG A 33 17.17 2.61 -7.71
N TYR A 34 17.80 3.62 -8.29
CA TYR A 34 17.34 5.00 -8.18
C TYR A 34 15.92 5.19 -8.75
N GLU A 35 15.67 4.63 -9.93
CA GLU A 35 14.36 4.69 -10.59
C GLU A 35 13.29 3.92 -9.80
N ILE A 36 13.63 2.71 -9.32
CA ILE A 36 12.68 1.89 -8.56
C ILE A 36 12.35 2.57 -7.23
N TYR A 37 13.34 3.04 -6.49
CA TYR A 37 13.13 3.63 -5.18
C TYR A 37 12.40 4.97 -5.26
N SER A 38 12.67 5.79 -6.29
CA SER A 38 11.93 7.04 -6.48
C SER A 38 10.44 6.78 -6.77
N ARG A 39 10.12 5.81 -7.64
CA ARG A 39 8.72 5.42 -7.91
C ARG A 39 8.05 4.78 -6.70
N VAL A 40 8.75 3.94 -5.95
CA VAL A 40 8.23 3.36 -4.69
C VAL A 40 7.94 4.44 -3.66
N LEU A 41 8.84 5.43 -3.51
CA LEU A 41 8.62 6.57 -2.64
C LEU A 41 7.40 7.39 -3.08
N MET A 42 7.29 7.70 -4.37
CA MET A 42 6.14 8.45 -4.91
C MET A 42 4.81 7.69 -4.73
N ALA A 43 4.80 6.39 -4.96
CA ALA A 43 3.65 5.53 -4.72
C ALA A 43 3.22 5.55 -3.24
N GLY A 44 4.19 5.44 -2.32
CA GLY A 44 3.94 5.49 -0.89
C GLY A 44 3.40 6.84 -0.43
N LEU A 45 4.04 7.94 -0.87
CA LEU A 45 3.62 9.30 -0.54
C LEU A 45 2.21 9.60 -1.07
N THR A 46 1.94 9.23 -2.33
CA THR A 46 0.62 9.42 -2.95
C THR A 46 -0.44 8.61 -2.21
N SER A 47 -0.18 7.34 -1.90
CA SER A 47 -1.11 6.49 -1.14
C SER A 47 -1.41 7.09 0.23
N TYR A 48 -0.39 7.58 0.94
CA TYR A 48 -0.55 8.19 2.26
C TYR A 48 -1.39 9.47 2.21
N VAL A 49 -1.08 10.37 1.27
CA VAL A 49 -1.84 11.63 1.11
C VAL A 49 -3.29 11.33 0.75
N VAL A 50 -3.53 10.44 -0.21
CA VAL A 50 -4.89 10.03 -0.60
C VAL A 50 -5.62 9.40 0.57
N ALA A 51 -4.98 8.53 1.35
CA ALA A 51 -5.58 7.93 2.53
C ALA A 51 -5.99 8.97 3.57
N LYS A 52 -5.14 9.97 3.84
CA LYS A 52 -5.47 11.04 4.79
C LYS A 52 -6.57 11.95 4.27
N ILE A 53 -6.58 12.29 2.98
CA ILE A 53 -7.69 13.05 2.37
C ILE A 53 -8.99 12.26 2.48
N LEU A 54 -8.98 10.96 2.15
CA LEU A 54 -10.16 10.11 2.25
C LEU A 54 -10.65 9.94 3.69
N GLY A 55 -9.74 9.84 4.66
CA GLY A 55 -10.11 9.79 6.08
C GLY A 55 -10.68 11.10 6.61
N LEU A 56 -10.37 12.25 5.98
CA LEU A 56 -10.98 13.55 6.31
C LEU A 56 -12.35 13.73 5.65
N ILE A 57 -12.52 13.24 4.41
CA ILE A 57 -13.79 13.35 3.65
C ILE A 57 -14.81 12.32 4.15
N TYR A 58 -14.34 11.09 4.33
CA TYR A 58 -15.13 9.96 4.79
C TYR A 58 -14.64 9.57 6.19
N GLN A 59 -15.04 10.40 7.15
CA GLN A 59 -15.01 10.06 8.55
C GLN A 59 -16.41 9.54 8.90
N PRO A 60 -16.66 8.22 8.88
CA PRO A 60 -17.93 7.74 9.36
C PRO A 60 -18.08 8.23 10.80
N GLU A 61 -19.15 8.96 11.10
CA GLU A 61 -19.61 9.24 12.48
C GLU A 61 -19.87 7.93 13.25
N GLN A 62 -19.86 6.79 12.56
CA GLN A 62 -19.97 5.47 13.12
C GLN A 62 -18.70 5.11 13.89
N LEU A 63 -18.90 4.97 15.19
CA LEU A 63 -18.09 4.20 16.12
C LEU A 63 -17.52 2.95 15.43
N ARG A 64 -16.24 2.63 15.69
CA ARG A 64 -15.60 1.41 15.16
C ARG A 64 -16.41 0.17 15.57
N PRO A 65 -16.31 -0.97 14.87
CA PRO A 65 -17.13 -2.14 15.19
C PRO A 65 -17.06 -2.56 16.67
N PHE A 66 -15.89 -2.44 17.32
CA PHE A 66 -15.77 -2.71 18.76
C PHE A 66 -16.53 -1.70 19.64
N GLU A 67 -16.57 -0.43 19.26
CA GLU A 67 -17.28 0.63 19.98
C GLU A 67 -18.80 0.50 19.83
N LEU A 68 -19.28 0.15 18.62
CA LEU A 68 -20.70 -0.14 18.36
C LEU A 68 -21.19 -1.34 19.17
N LEU A 69 -20.35 -2.36 19.30
CA LEU A 69 -20.67 -3.58 20.04
C LEU A 69 -20.42 -3.46 21.55
N GLY A 70 -19.84 -2.35 22.02
CA GLY A 70 -19.49 -2.15 23.43
C GLY A 70 -18.45 -3.14 23.96
N VAL A 71 -17.59 -3.68 23.07
CA VAL A 71 -16.58 -4.69 23.40
C VAL A 71 -15.18 -4.10 23.35
N ASN A 72 -14.24 -4.75 24.04
CA ASN A 72 -12.83 -4.38 23.96
C ASN A 72 -12.27 -4.67 22.56
N PRO A 73 -11.39 -3.79 22.02
CA PRO A 73 -10.76 -4.00 20.72
C PRO A 73 -9.86 -5.24 20.73
N GLY A 74 -9.93 -6.03 19.65
CA GLY A 74 -9.14 -7.26 19.51
C GLY A 74 -7.69 -7.04 19.08
N ALA A 75 -7.31 -5.82 18.70
CA ALA A 75 -5.95 -5.44 18.26
C ALA A 75 -5.64 -3.98 18.59
N ALA A 76 -4.39 -3.57 18.38
CA ALA A 76 -4.01 -2.18 18.56
C ALA A 76 -4.76 -1.26 17.59
N TYR A 77 -5.24 -0.12 18.10
CA TYR A 77 -5.91 0.92 17.33
C TYR A 77 -5.47 2.31 17.80
N LEU A 78 -5.55 3.29 16.89
CA LEU A 78 -5.36 4.70 17.20
C LEU A 78 -6.74 5.36 17.31
N ASN A 79 -6.87 6.38 18.14
CA ASN A 79 -8.09 7.18 18.23
C ASN A 79 -8.16 8.16 17.05
N ASN A 80 -8.42 7.62 15.86
CA ASN A 80 -8.50 8.32 14.59
C ASN A 80 -9.57 7.66 13.68
N PRO A 81 -9.96 8.29 12.55
CA PRO A 81 -10.89 7.69 11.59
C PRO A 81 -10.46 6.27 11.21
N GLY A 82 -11.40 5.32 11.25
CA GLY A 82 -11.13 3.92 10.90
C GLY A 82 -10.89 3.69 9.41
N PHE A 83 -11.34 4.62 8.55
CA PHE A 83 -11.23 4.54 7.11
C PHE A 83 -10.17 5.50 6.54
N PRO A 84 -9.36 5.07 5.55
CA PRO A 84 -9.10 3.68 5.16
C PRO A 84 -8.15 2.98 6.15
N SER A 85 -8.05 1.64 6.08
CA SER A 85 -7.14 0.90 6.97
C SER A 85 -5.68 1.11 6.61
N ASP A 86 -4.92 1.79 7.47
CA ASP A 86 -3.48 2.03 7.32
C ASP A 86 -2.68 0.71 7.19
N HIS A 87 -3.07 -0.34 7.92
CA HIS A 87 -2.39 -1.65 7.85
C HIS A 87 -2.62 -2.36 6.52
N ALA A 88 -3.87 -2.36 6.03
CA ALA A 88 -4.19 -2.97 4.74
C ALA A 88 -3.52 -2.20 3.59
N LEU A 89 -3.52 -0.86 3.67
CA LEU A 89 -2.83 0.00 2.72
C LEU A 89 -1.34 -0.28 2.69
N PHE A 90 -0.68 -0.25 3.85
CA PHE A 90 0.76 -0.42 3.91
C PHE A 90 1.20 -1.83 3.48
N ALA A 91 0.47 -2.87 3.89
CA ALA A 91 0.72 -4.23 3.45
C ALA A 91 0.61 -4.36 1.93
N MET A 92 -0.46 -3.84 1.33
CA MET A 92 -0.68 -3.90 -0.12
C MET A 92 0.35 -3.07 -0.90
N PHE A 93 0.71 -1.89 -0.39
CA PHE A 93 1.77 -1.05 -0.94
C PHE A 93 3.10 -1.83 -1.06
N LEU A 94 3.51 -2.54 0.00
CA LEU A 94 4.74 -3.34 -0.03
C LEU A 94 4.68 -4.50 -1.00
N VAL A 95 3.54 -5.19 -1.11
CA VAL A 95 3.33 -6.25 -2.11
C VAL A 95 3.55 -5.70 -3.53
N LEU A 96 2.93 -4.56 -3.84
CA LEU A 96 3.02 -3.93 -5.15
C LEU A 96 4.44 -3.40 -5.42
N ALA A 97 5.12 -2.83 -4.42
CA ALA A 97 6.50 -2.36 -4.53
C ALA A 97 7.46 -3.51 -4.87
N VAL A 98 7.37 -4.65 -4.16
CA VAL A 98 8.21 -5.82 -4.43
C VAL A 98 7.89 -6.43 -5.79
N TRP A 99 6.61 -6.53 -6.15
CA TRP A 99 6.22 -7.01 -7.48
C TRP A 99 6.79 -6.12 -8.59
N TYR A 100 6.66 -4.81 -8.47
CA TYR A 100 7.22 -3.87 -9.44
C TYR A 100 8.74 -4.01 -9.56
N ALA A 101 9.43 -4.06 -8.43
CA ALA A 101 10.88 -4.05 -8.38
C ALA A 101 11.52 -5.35 -8.89
N LEU A 102 10.96 -6.53 -8.57
CA LEU A 102 11.59 -7.83 -8.84
C LEU A 102 10.85 -8.68 -9.89
N ARG A 103 9.56 -8.43 -10.13
CA ARG A 103 8.70 -9.24 -11.01
C ARG A 103 8.63 -10.75 -10.69
N ARG A 104 8.96 -11.13 -9.44
CA ARG A 104 8.96 -12.53 -8.95
C ARG A 104 7.59 -12.95 -8.42
N ARG A 105 6.86 -13.73 -9.21
CA ARG A 105 5.49 -14.17 -8.87
C ARG A 105 5.39 -14.90 -7.53
N SER A 106 6.31 -15.82 -7.23
CA SER A 106 6.24 -16.66 -6.01
C SER A 106 6.29 -15.82 -4.73
N ILE A 107 7.22 -14.87 -4.65
CA ILE A 107 7.36 -13.99 -3.48
C ILE A 107 6.17 -13.03 -3.39
N THR A 108 5.74 -12.46 -4.52
CA THR A 108 4.55 -11.59 -4.55
C THR A 108 3.29 -12.31 -4.05
N ILE A 109 3.09 -13.57 -4.43
CA ILE A 109 1.93 -14.37 -3.99
C ILE A 109 2.00 -14.63 -2.47
N ILE A 110 3.18 -14.95 -1.94
CA ILE A 110 3.38 -15.13 -0.50
C ILE A 110 3.03 -13.84 0.24
N MET A 111 3.59 -12.71 -0.19
CA MET A 111 3.33 -11.42 0.44
C MET A 111 1.87 -10.99 0.32
N LEU A 112 1.23 -11.24 -0.83
CA LEU A 112 -0.19 -10.95 -1.05
C LEU A 112 -1.07 -11.77 -0.09
N THR A 113 -0.74 -13.04 0.09
CA THR A 113 -1.44 -13.90 1.05
C THR A 113 -1.29 -13.36 2.46
N MET A 114 -0.09 -12.95 2.87
CA MET A 114 0.14 -12.31 4.17
C MET A 114 -0.66 -11.00 4.32
N ALA A 115 -0.70 -10.15 3.29
CA ALA A 115 -1.46 -8.90 3.31
C ALA A 115 -2.97 -9.14 3.47
N LEU A 116 -3.51 -10.14 2.78
CA LEU A 116 -4.92 -10.55 2.93
C LEU A 116 -5.22 -11.08 4.33
N LEU A 117 -4.31 -11.89 4.88
CA LEU A 117 -4.43 -12.40 6.26
C LEU A 117 -4.41 -11.25 7.29
N VAL A 118 -3.53 -10.26 7.12
CA VAL A 118 -3.53 -9.04 7.96
C VAL A 118 -4.89 -8.33 7.86
N GLY A 119 -5.42 -8.15 6.65
CA GLY A 119 -6.74 -7.55 6.43
C GLY A 119 -7.87 -8.30 7.13
N VAL A 120 -7.92 -9.63 6.99
CA VAL A 120 -8.89 -10.47 7.70
C VAL A 120 -8.71 -10.37 9.22
N GLY A 121 -7.47 -10.38 9.71
CA GLY A 121 -7.16 -10.19 11.13
C GLY A 121 -7.70 -8.87 11.67
N ARG A 122 -7.61 -7.79 10.89
CA ARG A 122 -8.16 -6.47 11.25
C ARG A 122 -9.68 -6.45 11.34
N ILE A 123 -10.37 -7.18 10.47
CA ILE A 123 -11.83 -7.34 10.50
C ILE A 123 -12.23 -8.16 11.74
N LEU A 124 -11.56 -9.30 11.97
CA LEU A 124 -11.82 -10.17 13.12
C LEU A 124 -11.49 -9.50 14.46
N ALA A 125 -10.55 -8.56 14.46
CA ALA A 125 -10.22 -7.74 15.63
C ALA A 125 -11.28 -6.67 15.95
N LEU A 126 -12.30 -6.51 15.09
CA LEU A 126 -13.36 -5.51 15.21
C LEU A 126 -12.83 -4.05 15.21
N VAL A 127 -11.59 -3.84 14.78
CA VAL A 127 -10.95 -2.51 14.73
C VAL A 127 -11.20 -1.79 13.40
N HIS A 128 -11.59 -2.54 12.36
CA HIS A 128 -11.88 -2.07 11.02
C HIS A 128 -13.05 -2.84 10.41
N THR A 129 -13.83 -2.17 9.58
CA THR A 129 -14.84 -2.81 8.73
C THR A 129 -14.18 -3.44 7.50
N PRO A 130 -14.86 -4.40 6.82
CA PRO A 130 -14.38 -4.88 5.52
C PRO A 130 -14.18 -3.76 4.49
N LEU A 131 -15.01 -2.71 4.55
CA LEU A 131 -14.89 -1.55 3.69
C LEU A 131 -13.58 -0.79 3.95
N ASP A 132 -13.14 -0.66 5.20
CA ASP A 132 -11.87 0.01 5.54
C ASP A 132 -10.67 -0.74 4.96
N VAL A 133 -10.70 -2.07 5.01
CA VAL A 133 -9.63 -2.93 4.46
C VAL A 133 -9.58 -2.84 2.94
N VAL A 134 -10.74 -2.96 2.28
CA VAL A 134 -10.83 -2.83 0.82
C VAL A 134 -10.43 -1.43 0.38
N GLY A 135 -10.86 -0.39 1.11
CA GLY A 135 -10.47 1.00 0.86
C GLY A 135 -8.96 1.19 0.97
N GLY A 136 -8.32 0.66 2.01
CA GLY A 136 -6.86 0.72 2.18
C GLY A 136 -6.12 0.05 1.02
N MET A 137 -6.54 -1.15 0.62
CA MET A 137 -5.96 -1.86 -0.51
C MET A 137 -6.17 -1.12 -1.85
N ALA A 138 -7.35 -0.55 -2.07
CA ALA A 138 -7.66 0.23 -3.26
C ALA A 138 -6.78 1.50 -3.35
N VAL A 139 -6.58 2.20 -2.23
CA VAL A 139 -5.70 3.37 -2.18
C VAL A 139 -4.25 3.00 -2.48
N ALA A 140 -3.77 1.86 -1.99
CA ALA A 140 -2.44 1.37 -2.34
C ALA A 140 -2.30 1.09 -3.86
N CYS A 141 -3.36 0.56 -4.50
CA CYS A 141 -3.39 0.39 -5.95
C CYS A 141 -3.37 1.72 -6.71
N LEU A 142 -3.98 2.80 -6.19
CA LEU A 142 -3.87 4.14 -6.77
C LEU A 142 -2.42 4.65 -6.72
N GLY A 143 -1.72 4.42 -5.60
CA GLY A 143 -0.28 4.73 -5.53
C GLY A 143 0.55 3.93 -6.53
N ALA A 144 0.15 2.68 -6.80
CA ALA A 144 0.84 1.82 -7.77
C ALA A 144 0.71 2.28 -9.23
N LEU A 145 -0.06 3.33 -9.53
CA LEU A 145 -0.03 3.98 -10.84
C LEU A 145 1.40 4.43 -11.20
N TRP A 146 2.22 4.83 -10.22
CA TRP A 146 3.64 5.18 -10.42
C TRP A 146 4.51 4.03 -10.96
N TYR A 147 4.03 2.79 -10.88
CA TYR A 147 4.73 1.59 -11.39
C TYR A 147 4.43 1.31 -12.86
N VAL A 148 3.51 2.06 -13.47
CA VAL A 148 3.23 1.98 -14.90
C VAL A 148 4.29 2.78 -15.64
N ASP A 149 4.94 2.16 -16.62
CA ASP A 149 5.77 2.89 -17.57
C ASP A 149 4.84 3.64 -18.52
N TRP A 150 4.61 4.92 -18.25
CA TRP A 150 3.92 5.76 -19.22
C TRP A 150 4.74 5.77 -20.51
N PRO A 151 4.12 5.46 -21.67
CA PRO A 151 4.83 5.55 -22.94
C PRO A 151 5.40 6.94 -23.06
N ASN A 152 6.73 7.02 -23.24
CA ASN A 152 7.42 8.28 -23.50
C ASN A 152 6.65 8.99 -24.62
N VAL A 153 5.92 10.05 -24.27
CA VAL A 153 5.45 11.02 -25.25
C VAL A 153 6.74 11.61 -25.78
N LYS A 154 7.24 11.04 -26.88
CA LYS A 154 8.29 11.67 -27.67
C LYS A 154 7.68 12.99 -28.09
N LEU A 155 7.95 14.04 -27.32
CA LEU A 155 7.72 15.40 -27.76
C LEU A 155 8.51 15.50 -29.06
N ALA A 156 7.81 15.43 -30.18
CA ALA A 156 8.38 15.62 -31.50
C ALA A 156 8.78 17.09 -31.59
N SER A 157 9.87 17.48 -30.92
CA SER A 157 10.42 18.83 -31.03
C SER A 157 11.17 18.92 -32.36
N SER A 158 10.38 19.25 -33.37
CA SER A 158 10.73 20.05 -34.56
C SER A 158 12.22 20.13 -34.91
N LYS A 159 12.69 19.15 -35.68
CA LYS A 159 13.94 19.24 -36.44
C LYS A 159 13.73 20.00 -37.76
N LYS A 160 13.01 21.13 -37.75
CA LYS A 160 12.66 21.90 -38.96
C LYS A 160 12.87 23.41 -38.76
N ARG A 161 14.11 23.82 -38.51
CA ARG A 161 14.51 25.25 -38.56
C ARG A 161 15.98 25.46 -38.99
N LYS A 162 16.46 24.69 -39.98
CA LYS A 162 17.80 24.89 -40.57
C LYS A 162 17.85 25.19 -42.08
N ASN A 163 16.71 25.37 -42.75
CA ASN A 163 16.68 25.63 -44.21
C ASN A 163 16.12 27.01 -44.59
N VAL A 164 16.27 28.04 -43.75
CA VAL A 164 15.96 29.43 -44.13
C VAL A 164 17.22 30.28 -44.03
N VAL A 165 18.29 29.83 -44.70
CA VAL A 165 19.40 30.67 -45.14
C VAL A 165 19.94 30.04 -46.42
N LYS A 166 19.33 30.39 -47.56
CA LYS A 166 19.98 30.45 -48.87
C LYS A 166 19.28 31.53 -49.67
#